data_AF-A0A9W9VFQ2-F1
#
_entry.id   AF-A0A9W9VFQ2-F1
#
_cell.length_a   1.000
_cell.length_b   1.000
_cell.length_c   1.000
_cell.angle_alpha   90.00
_cell.angle_beta   90.00
_cell.angle_gamma   90.00
#
_symmetry.space_group_name_H-M   'P 1'
#
loop_
_entity.id
_entity.type
_entity.pdbx_description
1 polymer ?
#
loop_
_entity_poly.entity_id
_entity_poly.type
_entity_poly.pdbx_seq_one_letter_code
_entity_poly.pdbx_strand_id
1 'polypeptide(L)'
;MTESTSSTGPIREGLGDVLFDPKENGKVDIVFVHGLSGDRVDTWTYKQDDISQFWPKTLLPTDCPTARIVSFGYNSDFAYFFPPDNAKGISTDLTIDNYSSSLLHALVGLRGKTNTTDRPIIFVAHSLGGLVVANALSRPHGTDEAAKEIADRTIGTLFLGTPFHGSAKAKYGRFAADILSYFKTTASQNIHDLEESSAKLISINNTFAKFLKERDRSRTKPFLEVACFFEDESLYRGRIKIGKIVTKESASWLGVDALSISKDHIAMCKFRDEDSADYKNVVGKLCQWIKEMDKAQSLTSGGVRGLDAQSIVITQGNVDNRGITNHGGTVLGNVSGTAKDANKIMGSVTYNGIRPGVPGEPII
;
A
#
# COMPACT_ATOMS: atom_id res chain seq x y z
N MET A 1 -31.31 -15.38 21.03
CA MET A 1 -30.53 -16.36 20.26
C MET A 1 -29.72 -15.57 19.26
N THR A 2 -28.43 -15.38 19.52
CA THR A 2 -27.53 -14.64 18.61
C THR A 2 -26.77 -15.67 17.80
N GLU A 3 -27.11 -15.78 16.52
CA GLU A 3 -26.42 -16.64 15.57
C GLU A 3 -24.96 -16.20 15.47
N SER A 4 -24.07 -17.11 15.86
CA SER A 4 -22.66 -17.03 15.52
C SER A 4 -22.51 -17.30 14.04
N THR A 5 -22.27 -16.26 13.24
CA THR A 5 -21.83 -16.43 11.86
C THR A 5 -20.37 -16.87 11.87
N SER A 6 -20.12 -18.16 12.14
CA SER A 6 -18.89 -18.79 11.70
C SER A 6 -19.00 -18.96 10.18
N SER A 7 -18.23 -18.19 9.41
CA SER A 7 -18.13 -18.39 7.96
C SER A 7 -17.38 -19.71 7.70
N THR A 8 -18.09 -20.83 7.80
CA THR A 8 -17.59 -22.19 7.56
C THR A 8 -17.69 -22.57 6.07
N GLY A 9 -17.52 -21.59 5.18
CA GLY A 9 -17.31 -21.86 3.76
C GLY A 9 -15.88 -22.38 3.51
N PRO A 10 -15.65 -23.17 2.44
CA PRO A 10 -14.30 -23.59 2.08
C PRO A 10 -13.42 -22.36 1.86
N ILE A 11 -12.22 -22.37 2.47
CA ILE A 11 -11.25 -21.28 2.33
C ILE A 11 -10.92 -21.11 0.85
N ARG A 12 -11.17 -19.92 0.36
CA ARG A 12 -11.05 -19.53 -1.04
C ARG A 12 -9.62 -19.07 -1.32
N GLU A 13 -8.68 -20.02 -1.38
CA GLU A 13 -7.26 -19.72 -1.65
C GLU A 13 -6.99 -19.40 -3.13
N GLY A 14 -5.91 -18.65 -3.36
CA GLY A 14 -5.47 -18.23 -4.69
C GLY A 14 -6.28 -17.08 -5.26
N LEU A 15 -6.02 -16.77 -6.54
CA LEU A 15 -6.86 -15.83 -7.29
C LEU A 15 -8.24 -16.45 -7.54
N GLY A 16 -9.29 -15.71 -7.21
CA GLY A 16 -10.64 -16.06 -7.65
C GLY A 16 -10.84 -15.84 -9.15
N ASP A 17 -12.06 -16.07 -9.61
CA ASP A 17 -12.46 -15.65 -10.96
C ASP A 17 -12.18 -14.16 -11.15
N VAL A 18 -11.78 -13.79 -12.36
CA VAL A 18 -11.58 -12.38 -12.71
C VAL A 18 -12.90 -11.64 -12.51
N LEU A 19 -12.88 -10.63 -11.64
CA LEU A 19 -14.07 -9.89 -11.23
C LEU A 19 -14.56 -9.00 -12.36
N PHE A 20 -13.62 -8.42 -13.10
CA PHE A 20 -13.85 -7.64 -14.30
C PHE A 20 -12.61 -7.71 -15.19
N ASP A 21 -12.81 -7.95 -16.49
CA ASP A 21 -11.74 -7.91 -17.49
C ASP A 21 -12.15 -6.95 -18.62
N PRO A 22 -11.41 -5.85 -18.84
CA PRO A 22 -11.67 -4.93 -19.94
C PRO A 22 -11.32 -5.52 -21.33
N LYS A 23 -10.80 -6.76 -21.38
CA LYS A 23 -10.39 -7.50 -22.58
C LYS A 23 -9.35 -6.73 -23.40
N GLU A 24 -9.78 -5.95 -24.38
CA GLU A 24 -8.92 -5.31 -25.37
C GLU A 24 -8.28 -4.01 -24.86
N ASN A 25 -8.88 -3.33 -23.88
CA ASN A 25 -8.40 -2.05 -23.36
C ASN A 25 -7.82 -2.15 -21.93
N GLY A 26 -7.35 -3.33 -21.54
CA GLY A 26 -6.77 -3.57 -20.20
C GLY A 26 -5.40 -2.96 -20.03
N LYS A 27 -5.31 -1.89 -19.24
CA LYS A 27 -4.08 -1.12 -19.02
C LYS A 27 -3.39 -1.41 -17.69
N VAL A 28 -4.11 -1.90 -16.69
CA VAL A 28 -3.61 -2.10 -15.34
C VAL A 28 -4.34 -3.26 -14.67
N ASP A 29 -3.67 -3.96 -13.77
CA ASP A 29 -4.29 -4.95 -12.89
C ASP A 29 -4.49 -4.34 -11.50
N ILE A 30 -5.72 -4.37 -10.98
CA ILE A 30 -6.03 -4.04 -9.58
C ILE A 30 -6.24 -5.36 -8.82
N VAL A 31 -5.40 -5.59 -7.82
CA VAL A 31 -5.34 -6.83 -7.05
C VAL A 31 -5.77 -6.57 -5.60
N PHE A 32 -6.90 -7.15 -5.21
CA PHE A 32 -7.44 -7.07 -3.87
C PHE A 32 -6.89 -8.18 -2.97
N VAL A 33 -6.29 -7.83 -1.83
CA VAL A 33 -5.71 -8.77 -0.86
C VAL A 33 -6.34 -8.58 0.52
N HIS A 34 -7.13 -9.55 0.96
CA HIS A 34 -7.90 -9.44 2.20
C HIS A 34 -7.05 -9.51 3.47
N GLY A 35 -7.63 -9.13 4.61
CA GLY A 35 -7.03 -9.24 5.94
C GLY A 35 -7.41 -10.51 6.70
N LEU A 36 -7.13 -10.50 8.01
CA LEU A 36 -7.40 -11.61 8.92
C LEU A 36 -8.90 -11.99 8.96
N SER A 37 -9.19 -13.30 9.06
CA SER A 37 -10.54 -13.86 9.22
C SER A 37 -11.53 -13.38 8.16
N GLY A 38 -11.01 -12.94 7.02
CA GLY A 38 -11.76 -12.59 5.83
C GLY A 38 -11.41 -13.52 4.68
N ASP A 39 -12.04 -13.26 3.54
CA ASP A 39 -11.76 -13.95 2.28
C ASP A 39 -11.83 -12.96 1.10
N ARG A 40 -11.48 -13.45 -0.09
CA ARG A 40 -11.41 -12.68 -1.35
C ARG A 40 -12.74 -12.04 -1.81
N VAL A 41 -13.85 -12.31 -1.14
CA VAL A 41 -15.17 -11.73 -1.40
C VAL A 41 -15.70 -11.01 -0.16
N ASP A 42 -15.80 -11.70 0.97
CA ASP A 42 -16.52 -11.18 2.14
C ASP A 42 -15.84 -9.97 2.78
N THR A 43 -14.52 -9.84 2.70
CA THR A 43 -13.81 -8.65 3.18
C THR A 43 -14.30 -7.38 2.50
N TRP A 44 -14.57 -7.44 1.20
CA TRP A 44 -14.94 -6.30 0.38
C TRP A 44 -16.46 -6.19 0.17
N THR A 45 -17.24 -7.04 0.82
CA THR A 45 -18.70 -7.05 0.66
C THR A 45 -19.34 -6.29 1.80
N TYR A 46 -20.04 -5.20 1.47
CA TYR A 46 -20.97 -4.55 2.38
C TYR A 46 -22.22 -5.41 2.50
N LYS A 47 -22.62 -5.73 3.73
CA LYS A 47 -23.83 -6.51 4.04
C LYS A 47 -24.56 -5.82 5.19
N GLN A 48 -25.76 -5.31 4.92
CA GLN A 48 -26.65 -4.76 5.94
C GLN A 48 -28.08 -4.87 5.45
N ASP A 49 -28.97 -5.38 6.30
CA ASP A 49 -30.37 -5.66 5.97
C ASP A 49 -30.45 -6.53 4.69
N ASP A 50 -31.25 -6.13 3.70
CA ASP A 50 -31.39 -6.83 2.41
C ASP A 50 -30.35 -6.41 1.35
N ILE A 51 -29.37 -5.59 1.73
CA ILE A 51 -28.35 -5.06 0.79
C ILE A 51 -27.05 -5.85 0.93
N SER A 52 -26.58 -6.41 -0.19
CA SER A 52 -25.27 -7.05 -0.30
C SER A 52 -24.50 -6.51 -1.51
N GLN A 53 -23.47 -5.69 -1.27
CA GLN A 53 -22.68 -5.03 -2.32
C GLN A 53 -21.22 -5.51 -2.29
N PHE A 54 -20.80 -6.27 -3.29
CA PHE A 54 -19.39 -6.62 -3.51
C PHE A 54 -18.76 -5.61 -4.47
N TRP A 55 -18.38 -4.44 -3.93
CA TRP A 55 -18.03 -3.24 -4.69
C TRP A 55 -16.86 -3.40 -5.68
N PRO A 56 -15.83 -4.26 -5.47
CA PRO A 56 -14.77 -4.45 -6.47
C PRO A 56 -15.30 -4.99 -7.80
N LYS A 57 -16.39 -5.76 -7.77
CA LYS A 57 -17.02 -6.31 -8.98
C LYS A 57 -18.14 -5.41 -9.53
N THR A 58 -18.78 -4.64 -8.68
CA THR A 58 -20.08 -4.02 -8.98
C THR A 58 -20.01 -2.50 -9.18
N LEU A 59 -19.08 -1.81 -8.51
CA LEU A 59 -18.92 -0.36 -8.60
C LEU A 59 -17.62 0.00 -9.34
N LEU A 60 -16.50 -0.59 -8.93
CA LEU A 60 -15.17 -0.24 -9.43
C LEU A 60 -14.99 -0.36 -10.96
N PRO A 61 -15.63 -1.31 -11.70
CA PRO A 61 -15.54 -1.33 -13.16
C PRO A 61 -16.06 -0.06 -13.85
N THR A 62 -17.01 0.65 -13.24
CA THR A 62 -17.56 1.89 -13.78
C THR A 62 -16.54 3.03 -13.67
N ASP A 63 -15.84 3.12 -12.53
CA ASP A 63 -14.85 4.17 -12.26
C ASP A 63 -13.47 3.89 -12.88
N CYS A 64 -13.12 2.60 -13.00
CA CYS A 64 -11.85 2.11 -13.53
C CYS A 64 -12.06 1.13 -14.71
N PRO A 65 -12.68 1.55 -15.82
CA PRO A 65 -13.09 0.64 -16.90
C PRO A 65 -11.93 0.04 -17.71
N THR A 66 -10.71 0.53 -17.51
CA THR A 66 -9.48 0.01 -18.14
C THR A 66 -8.67 -0.91 -17.22
N ALA A 67 -9.13 -1.13 -16.00
CA ALA A 67 -8.46 -2.00 -15.04
C ALA A 67 -9.03 -3.41 -15.10
N ARG A 68 -8.17 -4.44 -15.17
CA ARG A 68 -8.59 -5.80 -14.81
C ARG A 68 -8.61 -5.91 -13.30
N ILE A 69 -9.69 -6.46 -12.75
CA ILE A 69 -9.91 -6.54 -11.30
C ILE A 69 -9.90 -8.00 -10.87
N VAL A 70 -9.04 -8.33 -9.92
CA VAL A 70 -8.94 -9.66 -9.32
C VAL A 70 -8.85 -9.56 -7.80
N SER A 71 -9.27 -10.61 -7.10
CA SER A 71 -9.03 -10.72 -5.66
C SER A 71 -8.34 -12.03 -5.32
N PHE A 72 -7.30 -11.91 -4.51
CA PHE A 72 -6.49 -13.00 -4.01
C PHE A 72 -6.94 -13.37 -2.60
N GLY A 73 -7.12 -14.68 -2.38
CA GLY A 73 -7.40 -15.24 -1.08
C GLY A 73 -6.29 -16.13 -0.54
N TYR A 74 -6.17 -16.18 0.78
CA TYR A 74 -5.26 -17.04 1.51
C TYR A 74 -5.89 -17.43 2.85
N ASN A 75 -5.37 -18.46 3.51
CA ASN A 75 -5.84 -18.82 4.84
C ASN A 75 -5.43 -17.74 5.85
N SER A 76 -6.42 -16.99 6.33
CA SER A 76 -6.22 -15.80 7.14
C SER A 76 -6.48 -16.04 8.63
N ASP A 77 -6.32 -17.28 9.12
CA ASP A 77 -6.27 -17.51 10.58
C ASP A 77 -4.98 -16.92 11.16
N PHE A 78 -5.10 -16.29 12.33
CA PHE A 78 -3.97 -15.62 12.98
C PHE A 78 -2.91 -16.63 13.39
N ALA A 79 -3.33 -17.84 13.78
CA ALA A 79 -2.43 -18.92 14.13
C ALA A 79 -1.50 -19.32 12.97
N TYR A 80 -1.92 -19.10 11.72
CA TYR A 80 -1.07 -19.37 10.56
C TYR A 80 -0.14 -18.20 10.25
N PHE A 81 -0.62 -16.96 10.41
CA PHE A 81 0.26 -15.78 10.32
C PHE A 81 1.37 -15.78 11.37
N PHE A 82 1.04 -16.29 12.55
CA PHE A 82 1.85 -16.22 13.76
C PHE A 82 1.75 -17.55 14.53
N PRO A 83 2.42 -18.60 14.05
CA PRO A 83 2.36 -19.91 14.66
C PRO A 83 2.97 -19.89 16.07
N PRO A 84 2.33 -20.51 17.07
CA PRO A 84 2.92 -20.68 18.37
C PRO A 84 4.21 -21.51 18.33
N ASP A 85 5.19 -21.19 19.18
CA ASP A 85 6.47 -21.92 19.33
C ASP A 85 6.29 -23.45 19.52
N ASN A 86 5.10 -23.87 19.98
CA ASN A 86 4.76 -25.24 20.35
C ASN A 86 3.68 -25.87 19.46
N ALA A 87 3.29 -25.23 18.36
CA ALA A 87 2.18 -25.68 17.53
C ALA A 87 2.57 -26.91 16.67
N LYS A 88 2.62 -28.08 17.33
CA LYS A 88 2.66 -29.38 16.65
C LYS A 88 1.44 -29.47 15.70
N GLY A 89 1.68 -29.37 14.40
CA GLY A 89 0.67 -29.57 13.37
C GLY A 89 0.29 -28.33 12.54
N ILE A 90 0.83 -27.15 12.82
CA ILE A 90 0.78 -26.05 11.85
C ILE A 90 1.86 -26.31 10.81
N SER A 91 1.45 -26.55 9.55
CA SER A 91 2.40 -26.73 8.45
C SER A 91 3.28 -25.49 8.32
N THR A 92 4.58 -25.69 8.09
CA THR A 92 5.54 -24.63 7.71
C THR A 92 5.15 -23.89 6.44
N ASP A 93 4.15 -24.39 5.70
CA ASP A 93 3.65 -23.83 4.45
C ASP A 93 2.60 -22.73 4.62
N LEU A 94 2.16 -22.44 5.86
CA LEU A 94 1.05 -21.51 6.15
C LEU A 94 1.52 -20.18 6.74
N THR A 95 2.71 -19.70 6.37
CA THR A 95 3.27 -18.44 6.90
C THR A 95 3.00 -17.24 6.00
N ILE A 96 3.21 -16.02 6.52
CA ILE A 96 3.19 -14.79 5.71
C ILE A 96 4.14 -14.84 4.51
N ASP A 97 5.27 -15.56 4.61
CA ASP A 97 6.21 -15.74 3.49
C ASP A 97 5.63 -16.65 2.40
N ASN A 98 4.89 -17.69 2.79
CA ASN A 98 4.19 -18.55 1.84
C ASN A 98 3.03 -17.79 1.19
N TYR A 99 2.22 -17.05 1.95
CA TYR A 99 1.14 -16.24 1.36
C TYR A 99 1.67 -15.19 0.39
N SER A 100 2.82 -14.58 0.72
CA SER A 100 3.52 -13.66 -0.17
C SER A 100 3.99 -14.37 -1.45
N SER A 101 4.55 -15.57 -1.34
CA SER A 101 4.98 -16.37 -2.49
C SER A 101 3.80 -16.81 -3.36
N SER A 102 2.73 -17.30 -2.74
CA SER A 102 1.50 -17.73 -3.41
C SER A 102 0.83 -16.58 -4.16
N LEU A 103 0.82 -15.37 -3.59
CA LEU A 103 0.35 -14.16 -4.26
C LEU A 103 1.15 -13.89 -5.55
N LEU A 104 2.49 -13.90 -5.46
CA LEU A 104 3.37 -13.66 -6.60
C LEU A 104 3.18 -14.74 -7.68
N HIS A 105 3.21 -16.02 -7.30
CA HIS A 105 3.03 -17.13 -8.24
C HIS A 105 1.66 -17.11 -8.92
N ALA A 106 0.59 -16.78 -8.19
CA ALA A 106 -0.74 -16.67 -8.78
C ALA A 106 -0.80 -15.55 -9.83
N LEU A 107 -0.19 -14.40 -9.55
CA LEU A 107 -0.11 -13.29 -10.51
C LEU A 107 0.78 -13.61 -11.72
N VAL A 108 1.93 -14.27 -11.50
CA VAL A 108 2.79 -14.76 -12.59
C VAL A 108 2.00 -15.70 -13.50
N GLY A 109 1.27 -16.66 -12.93
CA GLY A 109 0.44 -17.62 -13.67
C GLY A 109 -0.67 -16.94 -14.46
N LEU A 110 -1.40 -16.00 -13.84
CA LEU A 110 -2.45 -15.23 -14.52
C LEU A 110 -1.87 -14.44 -15.70
N ARG A 111 -0.80 -13.67 -15.47
CA ARG A 111 -0.22 -12.77 -16.47
C ARG A 111 0.46 -13.53 -17.61
N GLY A 112 1.06 -14.69 -17.33
CA GLY A 112 1.56 -15.60 -18.34
C GLY A 112 0.43 -16.17 -19.21
N LYS A 113 -0.66 -16.64 -18.58
CA LYS A 113 -1.82 -17.19 -19.30
C LYS A 113 -2.52 -16.17 -20.18
N THR A 114 -2.60 -14.91 -19.76
CA THR A 114 -3.27 -13.84 -20.52
C THR A 114 -2.33 -13.06 -21.43
N ASN A 115 -1.02 -13.33 -21.41
CA ASN A 115 0.02 -12.58 -22.10
C ASN A 115 0.02 -11.07 -21.74
N THR A 116 0.09 -10.78 -20.44
CA THR A 116 -0.05 -9.41 -19.88
C THR A 116 1.05 -9.10 -18.87
N THR A 117 2.26 -9.58 -19.12
CA THR A 117 3.42 -9.46 -18.21
C THR A 117 3.98 -8.03 -18.15
N ASP A 118 3.55 -7.16 -19.06
CA ASP A 118 3.89 -5.75 -19.14
C ASP A 118 2.93 -4.82 -18.38
N ARG A 119 1.67 -5.24 -18.15
CA ARG A 119 0.64 -4.43 -17.48
C ARG A 119 1.06 -4.01 -16.06
N PRO A 120 1.03 -2.71 -15.73
CA PRO A 120 1.20 -2.24 -14.36
C PRO A 120 0.23 -2.88 -13.35
N ILE A 121 0.63 -2.93 -12.08
CA ILE A 121 -0.13 -3.54 -10.99
C ILE A 121 -0.39 -2.50 -9.91
N ILE A 122 -1.63 -2.45 -9.39
CA ILE A 122 -2.01 -1.72 -8.19
C ILE A 122 -2.57 -2.72 -7.18
N PHE A 123 -2.04 -2.72 -5.96
CA PHE A 123 -2.61 -3.51 -4.87
C PHE A 123 -3.58 -2.67 -4.04
N VAL A 124 -4.70 -3.28 -3.66
CA VAL A 124 -5.60 -2.78 -2.60
C VAL A 124 -5.62 -3.83 -1.50
N ALA A 125 -5.09 -3.48 -0.34
CA ALA A 125 -4.84 -4.46 0.71
C ALA A 125 -5.42 -4.01 2.04
N HIS A 126 -6.07 -4.92 2.76
CA HIS A 126 -6.68 -4.65 4.06
C HIS A 126 -5.92 -5.34 5.19
N SER A 127 -5.68 -4.60 6.27
CA SER A 127 -5.07 -5.12 7.50
C SER A 127 -3.81 -5.97 7.26
N LEU A 128 -3.76 -7.22 7.75
CA LEU A 128 -2.62 -8.12 7.54
C LEU A 128 -2.34 -8.42 6.06
N GLY A 129 -3.33 -8.31 5.18
CA GLY A 129 -3.12 -8.43 3.73
C GLY A 129 -2.16 -7.39 3.18
N GLY A 130 -2.10 -6.21 3.78
CA GLY A 130 -1.12 -5.19 3.44
C GLY A 130 0.32 -5.62 3.76
N LEU A 131 0.50 -6.41 4.83
CA LEU A 131 1.81 -6.96 5.20
C LEU A 131 2.21 -8.11 4.27
N VAL A 132 1.25 -8.90 3.79
CA VAL A 132 1.48 -9.90 2.73
C VAL A 132 1.99 -9.19 1.47
N VAL A 133 1.33 -8.11 1.03
CA VAL A 133 1.77 -7.32 -0.13
C VAL A 133 3.15 -6.70 0.11
N ALA A 134 3.37 -6.05 1.25
CA ALA A 134 4.65 -5.41 1.57
C ALA A 134 5.81 -6.43 1.57
N ASN A 135 5.61 -7.61 2.17
CA ASN A 135 6.59 -8.69 2.17
C ASN A 135 6.81 -9.26 0.77
N ALA A 136 5.73 -9.51 0.00
CA ALA A 136 5.81 -9.98 -1.37
C ALA A 136 6.64 -9.05 -2.26
N LEU A 137 6.47 -7.72 -2.13
CA LEU A 137 7.19 -6.77 -2.99
C LEU A 137 8.67 -6.60 -2.59
N SER A 138 8.97 -6.65 -1.30
CA SER A 138 10.27 -6.19 -0.76
C SER A 138 11.26 -7.28 -0.39
N ARG A 139 10.81 -8.53 -0.21
CA ARG A 139 11.72 -9.65 0.09
C ARG A 139 12.72 -9.88 -1.04
N PRO A 140 13.90 -10.47 -0.76
CA PRO A 140 14.78 -10.95 -1.80
C PRO A 140 14.07 -12.00 -2.67
N HIS A 141 13.99 -11.72 -3.97
CA HIS A 141 13.42 -12.64 -4.96
C HIS A 141 14.42 -13.71 -5.44
N GLY A 142 15.71 -13.55 -5.12
CA GLY A 142 16.76 -14.47 -5.54
C GLY A 142 16.81 -14.57 -7.07
N THR A 143 16.68 -15.79 -7.58
CA THR A 143 16.66 -16.08 -9.03
C THR A 143 15.24 -16.11 -9.62
N ASP A 144 14.20 -15.81 -8.84
CA ASP A 144 12.81 -15.76 -9.32
C ASP A 144 12.54 -14.41 -10.01
N GLU A 145 13.00 -14.28 -11.25
CA GLU A 145 12.83 -13.07 -12.05
C GLU A 145 11.36 -12.74 -12.32
N ALA A 146 10.48 -13.74 -12.38
CA ALA A 146 9.05 -13.53 -12.61
C ALA A 146 8.38 -12.88 -11.39
N ALA A 147 8.71 -13.36 -10.18
CA ALA A 147 8.28 -12.73 -8.93
C ALA A 147 8.82 -11.31 -8.79
N LYS A 148 10.10 -11.10 -9.14
CA LYS A 148 10.71 -9.77 -9.17
C LYS A 148 10.01 -8.84 -10.17
N GLU A 149 9.59 -9.34 -11.32
CA GLU A 149 8.84 -8.54 -12.29
C GLU A 149 7.49 -8.07 -11.73
N ILE A 150 6.78 -8.87 -10.93
CA ILE A 150 5.57 -8.39 -10.24
C ILE A 150 5.89 -7.17 -9.38
N ALA A 151 6.97 -7.22 -8.60
CA ALA A 151 7.39 -6.09 -7.77
C ALA A 151 7.76 -4.85 -8.62
N ASP A 152 8.47 -5.06 -9.72
CA ASP A 152 8.92 -4.01 -10.63
C ASP A 152 7.75 -3.37 -11.41
N ARG A 153 6.71 -4.14 -11.73
CA ARG A 153 5.49 -3.68 -12.42
C ARG A 153 4.46 -3.06 -11.49
N THR A 154 4.62 -3.21 -10.18
CA THR A 154 3.72 -2.61 -9.20
C THR A 154 3.92 -1.10 -9.18
N ILE A 155 2.91 -0.31 -9.51
CA ILE A 155 2.98 1.16 -9.53
C ILE A 155 2.28 1.80 -8.34
N GLY A 156 1.44 1.05 -7.63
CA GLY A 156 0.70 1.58 -6.49
C GLY A 156 0.32 0.52 -5.47
N THR A 157 0.30 0.91 -4.20
CA THR A 157 -0.23 0.11 -3.10
C THR A 157 -1.12 0.98 -2.21
N LEU A 158 -2.39 0.61 -2.12
CA LEU A 158 -3.38 1.24 -1.25
C LEU A 158 -3.64 0.34 -0.04
N PHE A 159 -3.27 0.82 1.13
CA PHE A 159 -3.38 0.11 2.40
C PHE A 159 -4.56 0.62 3.22
N LEU A 160 -5.51 -0.26 3.52
CA LEU A 160 -6.66 0.00 4.38
C LEU A 160 -6.39 -0.62 5.75
N GLY A 161 -6.10 0.20 6.76
CA GLY A 161 -5.89 -0.27 8.12
C GLY A 161 -4.69 -1.23 8.25
N THR A 162 -3.61 -1.02 7.48
CA THR A 162 -2.41 -1.88 7.59
C THR A 162 -1.48 -1.34 8.69
N PRO A 163 -1.01 -2.18 9.63
CA PRO A 163 -0.21 -1.72 10.76
C PRO A 163 1.28 -1.58 10.40
N PHE A 164 1.73 -0.37 10.05
CA PHE A 164 3.13 -0.02 9.83
C PHE A 164 3.73 0.73 11.05
N HIS A 165 3.70 0.12 12.25
CA HIS A 165 4.05 0.74 13.55
C HIS A 165 5.54 1.13 13.76
N GLY A 166 6.34 1.29 12.71
CA GLY A 166 7.80 1.47 12.85
C GLY A 166 8.45 0.23 13.46
N SER A 167 9.37 0.41 14.42
CA SER A 167 10.13 -0.65 15.10
C SER A 167 9.66 -0.99 16.53
N ALA A 168 8.56 -0.41 16.99
CA ALA A 168 8.09 -0.58 18.37
C ALA A 168 7.30 -1.89 18.57
N LYS A 169 7.96 -2.92 19.15
CA LYS A 169 7.35 -4.24 19.41
C LYS A 169 6.01 -4.16 20.16
N ALA A 170 5.93 -3.33 21.21
CA ALA A 170 4.72 -3.22 22.03
C ALA A 170 3.47 -2.78 21.24
N LYS A 171 3.65 -2.01 20.16
CA LYS A 171 2.54 -1.59 19.30
C LYS A 171 2.01 -2.74 18.44
N TYR A 172 2.91 -3.56 17.88
CA TYR A 172 2.53 -4.78 17.16
C TYR A 172 1.90 -5.83 18.07
N GLY A 173 2.41 -5.99 19.30
CA GLY A 173 1.80 -6.86 20.30
C GLY A 173 0.37 -6.43 20.68
N ARG A 174 0.12 -5.12 20.79
CA ARG A 174 -1.24 -4.59 21.02
C ARG A 174 -2.16 -4.86 19.83
N PHE A 175 -1.71 -4.55 18.61
CA PHE A 175 -2.47 -4.86 17.40
C PHE A 175 -2.86 -6.34 17.32
N ALA A 176 -1.91 -7.24 17.59
CA ALA A 176 -2.17 -8.67 17.68
C ALA A 176 -3.23 -8.99 18.74
N ALA A 177 -3.10 -8.45 19.96
CA ALA A 177 -4.06 -8.68 21.04
C ALA A 177 -5.48 -8.20 20.70
N ASP A 178 -5.63 -7.04 20.07
CA ASP A 178 -6.93 -6.47 19.72
C ASP A 178 -7.62 -7.31 18.62
N ILE A 179 -6.84 -7.75 17.62
CA ILE A 179 -7.29 -8.67 16.57
C ILE A 179 -7.72 -10.03 17.16
N LEU A 180 -6.88 -10.65 18.00
CA LEU A 180 -7.18 -11.91 18.67
C LEU A 180 -8.45 -11.79 19.52
N SER A 181 -8.58 -10.68 20.26
CA SER A 181 -9.74 -10.38 21.09
C SER A 181 -11.01 -10.30 20.25
N TYR A 182 -10.97 -9.71 19.06
CA TYR A 182 -12.15 -9.63 18.20
C TYR A 182 -12.51 -10.98 17.57
N PHE A 183 -11.55 -11.66 16.94
CA PHE A 183 -11.82 -12.83 16.09
C PHE A 183 -11.91 -14.18 16.82
N LYS A 184 -11.67 -14.24 18.13
CA LYS A 184 -11.73 -15.50 18.93
C LYS A 184 -10.94 -16.65 18.28
N THR A 185 -9.76 -16.35 17.76
CA THR A 185 -8.90 -17.34 17.11
C THR A 185 -8.49 -18.43 18.11
N THR A 186 -8.35 -19.67 17.65
CA THR A 186 -8.01 -20.85 18.46
C THR A 186 -6.60 -20.85 19.07
N ALA A 187 -5.79 -19.81 18.82
CA ALA A 187 -4.47 -19.67 19.41
C ALA A 187 -4.56 -19.39 20.91
N SER A 188 -4.13 -20.34 21.73
CA SER A 188 -3.83 -20.11 23.15
C SER A 188 -2.71 -19.07 23.25
N GLN A 189 -2.96 -17.97 23.95
CA GLN A 189 -2.00 -16.88 24.09
C GLN A 189 -0.69 -17.34 24.76
N ASN A 190 0.44 -17.24 24.06
CA ASN A 190 1.77 -17.19 24.69
C ASN A 190 2.46 -15.86 24.36
N ILE A 191 3.24 -15.35 25.32
CA ILE A 191 4.00 -14.09 25.17
C ILE A 191 5.09 -14.24 24.10
N HIS A 192 5.68 -15.42 23.96
CA HIS A 192 6.71 -15.69 22.97
C HIS A 192 6.19 -15.57 21.53
N ASP A 193 4.99 -16.11 21.25
CA ASP A 193 4.34 -15.99 19.95
C ASP A 193 4.15 -14.51 19.55
N LEU A 194 3.74 -13.66 20.50
CA LEU A 194 3.59 -12.20 20.30
C LEU A 194 4.94 -11.52 20.03
N GLU A 195 6.03 -11.96 20.66
CA GLU A 195 7.37 -11.42 20.44
C GLU A 195 7.92 -11.76 19.06
N GLU A 196 7.79 -13.01 18.63
CA GLU A 196 8.23 -13.46 17.30
C GLU A 196 7.40 -12.76 16.20
N SER A 197 6.08 -12.73 16.38
CA SER A 197 5.16 -11.98 15.51
C SER A 197 5.61 -10.54 15.34
N SER A 198 5.89 -9.86 16.45
CA SER A 198 6.35 -8.48 16.44
C SER A 198 7.69 -8.32 15.70
N ALA A 199 8.62 -9.26 15.88
CA ALA A 199 9.91 -9.24 15.19
C ALA A 199 9.74 -9.40 13.67
N LYS A 200 8.89 -10.33 13.21
CA LYS A 200 8.58 -10.52 11.78
C LYS A 200 7.92 -9.28 11.18
N LEU A 201 6.95 -8.68 11.86
CA LEU A 201 6.28 -7.48 11.37
C LEU A 201 7.22 -6.28 11.26
N ILE A 202 8.09 -6.08 12.25
CA ILE A 202 9.15 -5.07 12.20
C ILE A 202 10.10 -5.33 11.02
N SER A 203 10.48 -6.59 10.79
CA SER A 203 11.35 -6.97 9.68
C SER A 203 10.72 -6.64 8.32
N ILE A 204 9.45 -7.01 8.11
CA ILE A 204 8.70 -6.70 6.89
C ILE A 204 8.64 -5.18 6.68
N ASN A 205 8.27 -4.43 7.71
CA ASN A 205 8.17 -2.97 7.63
C ASN A 205 9.52 -2.33 7.25
N ASN A 206 10.62 -2.76 7.88
CA ASN A 206 11.96 -2.27 7.59
C ASN A 206 12.42 -2.65 6.17
N THR A 207 12.07 -3.85 5.70
CA THR A 207 12.44 -4.33 4.37
C THR A 207 11.67 -3.59 3.30
N PHE A 208 10.37 -3.37 3.49
CA PHE A 208 9.54 -2.55 2.60
C PHE A 208 10.01 -1.11 2.53
N ALA A 209 10.42 -0.53 3.67
CA ALA A 209 11.01 0.81 3.75
C ALA A 209 12.29 0.95 2.91
N LYS A 210 13.17 -0.05 2.98
CA LYS A 210 14.40 -0.10 2.18
C LYS A 210 14.07 -0.25 0.70
N PHE A 211 13.18 -1.17 0.37
CA PHE A 211 12.73 -1.41 -1.01
C PHE A 211 12.21 -0.14 -1.68
N LEU A 212 11.34 0.65 -1.02
CA LEU A 212 10.87 1.90 -1.62
C LEU A 212 11.97 2.94 -1.79
N LYS A 213 12.86 3.08 -0.81
CA LYS A 213 14.00 4.01 -0.92
C LYS A 213 14.94 3.62 -2.06
N GLU A 214 15.23 2.34 -2.22
CA GLU A 214 16.08 1.83 -3.29
C GLU A 214 15.41 2.01 -4.66
N ARG A 215 14.11 1.73 -4.74
CA ARG A 215 13.33 1.92 -5.95
C ARG A 215 13.31 3.38 -6.39
N ASP A 216 13.02 4.30 -5.48
CA ASP A 216 13.03 5.75 -5.73
C ASP A 216 14.41 6.23 -6.22
N ARG A 217 15.49 5.77 -5.56
CA ARG A 217 16.87 6.09 -5.96
C ARG A 217 17.29 5.52 -7.31
N SER A 218 16.73 4.39 -7.71
CA SER A 218 17.14 3.71 -8.95
C SER A 218 16.85 4.53 -10.20
N ARG A 219 15.81 5.39 -10.18
CA ARG A 219 15.29 6.22 -11.30
C ARG A 219 15.03 5.45 -12.61
N THR A 220 15.17 4.12 -12.63
CA THR A 220 14.97 3.25 -13.79
C THR A 220 13.58 2.61 -13.81
N LYS A 221 12.86 2.68 -12.68
CA LYS A 221 11.52 2.12 -12.52
C LYS A 221 10.54 3.24 -12.18
N PRO A 222 9.25 3.11 -12.57
CA PRO A 222 8.22 4.03 -12.13
C PRO A 222 8.20 4.11 -10.60
N PHE A 223 7.92 5.31 -10.07
CA PHE A 223 7.69 5.50 -8.65
C PHE A 223 6.55 4.57 -8.18
N LEU A 224 6.69 3.99 -6.99
CA LEU A 224 5.62 3.21 -6.38
C LEU A 224 4.84 4.13 -5.45
N GLU A 225 3.62 4.45 -5.85
CA GLU A 225 2.71 5.28 -5.08
C GLU A 225 2.14 4.51 -3.88
N VAL A 226 2.16 5.13 -2.70
CA VAL A 226 1.62 4.52 -1.48
C VAL A 226 0.52 5.43 -0.92
N ALA A 227 -0.65 4.85 -0.69
CA ALA A 227 -1.72 5.50 0.05
C ALA A 227 -2.10 4.65 1.26
N CYS A 228 -2.13 5.27 2.44
CA CYS A 228 -2.52 4.61 3.68
C CYS A 228 -3.83 5.20 4.20
N PHE A 229 -4.68 4.33 4.73
CA PHE A 229 -5.92 4.72 5.39
C PHE A 229 -6.01 4.08 6.77
N PHE A 230 -6.65 4.77 7.71
CA PHE A 230 -6.89 4.29 9.07
C PHE A 230 -8.36 4.44 9.46
N GLU A 231 -8.79 3.63 10.42
CA GLU A 231 -10.15 3.66 10.94
C GLU A 231 -10.37 4.85 11.87
N ASP A 232 -11.53 5.51 11.75
CA ASP A 232 -11.88 6.61 12.65
C ASP A 232 -12.88 6.22 13.75
N GLU A 233 -13.60 5.12 13.58
CA GLU A 233 -14.51 4.60 14.60
C GLU A 233 -13.86 3.46 15.40
N SER A 234 -14.33 3.24 16.63
CA SER A 234 -13.85 2.11 17.44
C SER A 234 -14.57 0.83 17.06
N LEU A 235 -13.84 -0.28 17.03
CA LEU A 235 -14.42 -1.61 16.89
C LEU A 235 -15.07 -2.05 18.22
N TYR A 236 -16.23 -2.68 18.12
CA TYR A 236 -16.98 -3.22 19.24
C TYR A 236 -17.28 -4.70 19.04
N ARG A 237 -17.23 -5.47 20.13
CA ARG A 237 -17.72 -6.85 20.19
C ARG A 237 -18.87 -6.91 21.20
N GLY A 238 -20.09 -6.87 20.69
CA GLY A 238 -21.27 -6.69 21.53
C GLY A 238 -21.19 -5.34 22.26
N ARG A 239 -21.21 -5.36 23.61
CA ARG A 239 -21.07 -4.15 24.43
C ARG A 239 -19.61 -3.81 24.79
N ILE A 240 -18.65 -4.65 24.42
CA ILE A 240 -17.24 -4.47 24.78
C ILE A 240 -16.56 -3.63 23.70
N LYS A 241 -16.01 -2.48 24.10
CA LYS A 241 -15.18 -1.63 23.23
C LYS A 241 -13.79 -2.26 23.10
N ILE A 242 -13.42 -2.66 21.89
CA ILE A 242 -12.06 -3.10 21.57
C ILE A 242 -11.18 -1.86 21.35
N GLY A 243 -11.70 -0.86 20.65
CA GLY A 243 -10.98 0.36 20.31
C GLY A 243 -10.61 0.40 18.83
N LYS A 244 -9.68 1.29 18.45
CA LYS A 244 -9.10 1.32 17.11
C LYS A 244 -7.98 0.28 17.05
N ILE A 245 -8.10 -0.67 16.12
CA ILE A 245 -7.11 -1.71 15.82
C ILE A 245 -5.84 -1.10 15.20
N VAL A 246 -6.00 -0.18 14.24
CA VAL A 246 -4.93 0.52 13.55
C VAL A 246 -5.18 2.03 13.62
N THR A 247 -4.43 2.70 14.48
CA THR A 247 -4.51 4.17 14.62
C THR A 247 -3.85 4.90 13.46
N LYS A 248 -4.08 6.22 13.36
CA LYS A 248 -3.40 7.08 12.37
C LYS A 248 -1.88 6.88 12.40
N GLU A 249 -1.28 6.88 13.59
CA GLU A 249 0.17 6.73 13.76
C GLU A 249 0.67 5.35 13.34
N SER A 250 -0.19 4.33 13.41
CA SER A 250 0.11 3.00 12.93
C SER A 250 0.00 2.87 11.42
N ALA A 251 -0.98 3.53 10.80
CA ALA A 251 -1.18 3.46 9.36
C ALA A 251 -0.25 4.41 8.60
N SER A 252 0.10 5.55 9.22
CA SER A 252 1.07 6.51 8.68
C SER A 252 2.45 5.88 8.61
N TRP A 253 3.14 6.12 7.50
CA TRP A 253 4.40 5.43 7.22
C TRP A 253 5.36 6.30 6.42
N LEU A 254 6.58 6.50 6.92
CA LEU A 254 7.70 7.19 6.24
C LEU A 254 7.33 8.52 5.55
N GLY A 255 6.52 9.37 6.20
CA GLY A 255 6.09 10.65 5.62
C GLY A 255 4.86 10.57 4.71
N VAL A 256 4.29 9.38 4.52
CA VAL A 256 2.94 9.19 4.00
C VAL A 256 1.97 9.33 5.16
N ASP A 257 1.22 10.43 5.17
CA ASP A 257 0.12 10.63 6.11
C ASP A 257 -1.06 9.74 5.74
N ALA A 258 -1.54 8.96 6.70
CA ALA A 258 -2.73 8.16 6.51
C ALA A 258 -4.00 9.04 6.53
N LEU A 259 -4.92 8.72 5.63
CA LEU A 259 -6.24 9.34 5.54
C LEU A 259 -7.25 8.58 6.40
N SER A 260 -8.19 9.29 7.01
CA SER A 260 -9.25 8.67 7.82
C SER A 260 -10.32 8.04 6.94
N ILE A 261 -10.87 6.92 7.37
CA ILE A 261 -12.15 6.38 6.91
C ILE A 261 -13.11 6.39 8.10
N SER A 262 -14.31 6.96 7.91
CA SER A 262 -15.32 7.12 8.96
C SER A 262 -16.08 5.81 9.27
N LYS A 263 -15.30 4.75 9.56
CA LYS A 263 -15.74 3.40 9.91
C LYS A 263 -14.73 2.75 10.85
N ASP A 264 -15.14 1.63 11.45
CA ASP A 264 -14.24 0.74 12.19
C ASP A 264 -13.36 -0.10 11.25
N HIS A 265 -12.39 -0.82 11.82
CA HIS A 265 -11.42 -1.65 11.10
C HIS A 265 -12.03 -2.65 10.14
N ILE A 266 -13.21 -3.18 10.43
CA ILE A 266 -13.87 -4.21 9.61
C ILE A 266 -14.70 -3.57 8.51
N ALA A 267 -15.41 -2.49 8.83
CA ALA A 267 -16.30 -1.78 7.92
C ALA A 267 -15.56 -0.84 6.96
N MET A 268 -14.32 -0.43 7.25
CA MET A 268 -13.58 0.56 6.44
C MET A 268 -13.32 0.15 4.97
N CYS A 269 -13.41 -1.14 4.65
CA CYS A 269 -13.21 -1.67 3.29
C CYS A 269 -14.52 -2.11 2.60
N LYS A 270 -15.67 -1.79 3.20
CA LYS A 270 -17.00 -2.26 2.77
C LYS A 270 -17.86 -1.07 2.36
N PHE A 271 -17.88 -0.77 1.06
CA PHE A 271 -18.66 0.33 0.51
C PHE A 271 -20.02 -0.15 0.02
N ARG A 272 -21.07 0.55 0.43
CA ARG A 272 -22.46 0.28 0.04
C ARG A 272 -22.75 0.75 -1.38
N ASP A 273 -22.28 1.93 -1.72
CA ASP A 273 -22.56 2.65 -2.96
C ASP A 273 -21.42 3.61 -3.28
N GLU A 274 -21.42 4.13 -4.50
CA GLU A 274 -20.44 5.08 -5.02
C GLU A 274 -20.54 6.47 -4.38
N ASP A 275 -21.63 6.75 -3.65
CA ASP A 275 -21.90 8.05 -3.08
C ASP A 275 -21.16 8.33 -1.78
N SER A 276 -20.75 7.26 -1.08
CA SER A 276 -19.91 7.32 0.11
C SER A 276 -18.66 8.19 -0.11
N ALA A 277 -18.41 9.13 0.81
CA ALA A 277 -17.19 9.94 0.81
C ALA A 277 -15.93 9.06 0.91
N ASP A 278 -15.99 7.99 1.72
CA ASP A 278 -14.88 7.06 1.88
C ASP A 278 -14.61 6.27 0.59
N TYR A 279 -15.68 5.86 -0.12
CA TYR A 279 -15.55 5.23 -1.45
C TYR A 279 -14.86 6.19 -2.43
N LYS A 280 -15.36 7.43 -2.52
CA LYS A 280 -14.82 8.48 -3.39
C LYS A 280 -13.34 8.76 -3.11
N ASN A 281 -12.92 8.74 -1.84
CA ASN A 281 -11.51 8.92 -1.47
C ASN A 281 -10.63 7.75 -1.92
N VAL A 282 -11.07 6.51 -1.67
CA VAL A 282 -10.31 5.31 -2.04
C VAL A 282 -10.25 5.15 -3.56
N VAL A 283 -11.39 5.17 -4.23
CA VAL A 283 -11.48 4.97 -5.68
C VAL A 283 -10.93 6.17 -6.44
N GLY A 284 -11.12 7.40 -5.93
CA GLY A 284 -10.51 8.60 -6.49
C GLY A 284 -8.98 8.50 -6.55
N LYS A 285 -8.34 7.92 -5.53
CA LYS A 285 -6.89 7.65 -5.54
C LYS A 285 -6.49 6.62 -6.61
N LEU A 286 -7.24 5.53 -6.74
CA LEU A 286 -7.01 4.54 -7.80
C LEU A 286 -7.14 5.16 -9.19
N CYS A 287 -8.23 5.89 -9.45
CA CYS A 287 -8.44 6.59 -10.72
C CYS A 287 -7.34 7.62 -10.99
N GLN A 288 -6.85 8.32 -9.97
CA GLN A 288 -5.75 9.27 -10.10
C GLN A 288 -4.49 8.55 -10.61
N TRP A 289 -4.06 7.47 -9.97
CA TRP A 289 -2.86 6.73 -10.36
C TRP A 289 -2.97 6.15 -11.78
N ILE A 290 -4.15 5.64 -12.16
CA ILE A 290 -4.38 5.12 -13.51
C ILE A 290 -4.26 6.24 -14.56
N LYS A 291 -4.81 7.43 -14.28
CA LYS A 291 -4.70 8.60 -15.17
C LYS A 291 -3.27 9.10 -15.29
N GLU A 292 -2.51 9.12 -14.19
CA GLU A 292 -1.11 9.57 -14.18
C GLU A 292 -0.20 8.59 -14.95
N MET A 293 -0.42 7.29 -14.77
CA MET A 293 0.24 6.24 -15.56
C MET A 293 -0.02 6.42 -17.07
N ASP A 294 -1.28 6.62 -17.46
CA ASP A 294 -1.64 6.84 -18.87
C ASP A 294 -0.94 8.07 -19.47
N LYS A 295 -0.89 9.17 -18.71
CA LYS A 295 -0.17 10.38 -19.13
C LYS A 295 1.32 10.10 -19.33
N ALA A 296 1.95 9.42 -18.37
CA ALA A 296 3.37 9.08 -18.46
C ALA A 296 3.69 8.20 -19.69
N GLN A 297 2.83 7.22 -20.00
CA GLN A 297 2.98 6.36 -21.18
C GLN A 297 2.76 7.11 -22.51
N SER A 298 1.84 8.08 -22.53
CA SER A 298 1.62 8.90 -23.73
C SER A 298 2.81 9.79 -24.07
N LEU A 299 3.48 10.34 -23.05
CA LEU A 299 4.67 11.19 -23.20
C LEU A 299 5.88 10.41 -23.72
N THR A 300 6.03 9.14 -23.32
CA THR A 300 7.13 8.28 -23.80
C THR A 300 6.90 7.75 -25.21
N SER A 301 5.65 7.54 -25.61
CA SER A 301 5.27 7.02 -26.94
C SER A 301 5.17 8.11 -28.03
N GLY A 302 4.98 9.37 -27.64
CA GLY A 302 4.72 10.51 -28.53
C GLY A 302 5.93 11.20 -29.17
N GLY A 303 7.15 10.66 -29.04
CA GLY A 303 8.32 11.11 -29.81
C GLY A 303 8.59 12.61 -29.85
N VAL A 304 9.00 13.24 -28.74
CA VAL A 304 9.73 14.51 -28.81
C VAL A 304 11.20 14.19 -29.09
N ARG A 305 11.58 14.17 -30.37
CA ARG A 305 12.97 14.41 -30.77
C ARG A 305 13.25 15.89 -30.52
N GLY A 306 14.08 16.17 -29.53
CA GLY A 306 14.67 17.49 -29.30
C GLY A 306 13.78 18.42 -28.50
N LEU A 307 13.90 18.32 -27.18
CA LEU A 307 14.05 19.43 -26.21
C LEU A 307 14.05 18.75 -24.83
N ASP A 308 15.13 18.97 -24.07
CA ASP A 308 15.36 18.37 -22.77
C ASP A 308 14.10 18.45 -21.91
N ALA A 309 13.52 17.30 -21.60
CA ALA A 309 12.49 17.17 -20.60
C ALA A 309 13.13 17.48 -19.23
N GLN A 310 13.25 18.77 -18.92
CA GLN A 310 13.57 19.25 -17.57
C GLN A 310 12.44 18.76 -16.66
N SER A 311 12.69 17.64 -15.99
CA SER A 311 11.87 17.13 -14.91
C SER A 311 11.61 18.25 -13.91
N ILE A 312 10.35 18.71 -13.83
CA ILE A 312 9.92 19.63 -12.77
C ILE A 312 9.90 18.81 -11.48
N VAL A 313 11.00 18.88 -10.73
CA VAL A 313 11.08 18.30 -9.39
C VAL A 313 10.37 19.27 -8.43
N ILE A 314 9.28 18.81 -7.82
CA ILE A 314 8.63 19.49 -6.69
C ILE A 314 9.14 18.81 -5.42
N THR A 315 10.04 19.48 -4.70
CA THR A 315 10.53 18.99 -3.41
C THR A 315 9.82 19.72 -2.29
N GLN A 316 9.12 18.98 -1.43
CA GLN A 316 8.46 19.52 -0.24
C GLN A 316 9.25 19.08 1.00
N GLY A 317 9.89 20.02 1.70
CA GLY A 317 10.70 19.76 2.90
C GLY A 317 11.93 20.66 3.05
N ASN A 318 12.70 20.50 4.12
CA ASN A 318 14.00 21.17 4.29
C ASN A 318 15.02 20.54 3.34
N VAL A 319 15.60 21.35 2.45
CA VAL A 319 16.57 20.89 1.43
C VAL A 319 17.96 21.40 1.79
N ASP A 320 18.90 20.49 2.10
CA ASP A 320 20.34 20.78 2.17
C ASP A 320 20.92 20.68 0.75
N ASN A 321 21.19 21.81 0.11
CA ASN A 321 21.56 21.88 -1.31
C ASN A 321 23.08 21.89 -1.53
N ARG A 322 23.86 21.25 -0.65
CA ARG A 322 25.31 21.12 -0.81
C ARG A 322 25.64 20.11 -1.91
N GLY A 323 25.69 20.60 -3.16
CA GLY A 323 26.30 19.89 -4.28
C GLY A 323 25.34 19.39 -5.38
N ILE A 324 24.12 19.93 -5.50
CA ILE A 324 23.22 19.58 -6.61
C ILE A 324 23.33 20.63 -7.72
N THR A 325 23.79 20.20 -8.90
CA THR A 325 23.59 20.92 -10.17
C THR A 325 22.23 20.51 -10.74
N ASN A 326 21.14 21.16 -10.30
CA ASN A 326 19.82 20.90 -10.87
C ASN A 326 19.44 22.03 -11.84
N HIS A 327 19.18 21.68 -13.10
CA HIS A 327 18.86 22.63 -14.18
C HIS A 327 17.34 22.83 -14.32
N GLY A 328 16.66 23.19 -13.22
CA GLY A 328 15.24 23.58 -13.23
C GLY A 328 14.37 22.84 -12.21
N GLY A 329 13.58 23.59 -11.44
CA GLY A 329 12.65 23.06 -10.44
C GLY A 329 11.99 24.16 -9.60
N THR A 330 10.95 23.82 -8.84
CA THR A 330 10.31 24.72 -7.86
C THR A 330 10.52 24.15 -6.46
N VAL A 331 11.09 24.95 -5.56
CA VAL A 331 11.31 24.58 -4.16
C VAL A 331 10.33 25.34 -3.27
N LEU A 332 9.56 24.62 -2.46
CA LEU A 332 8.73 25.18 -1.38
C LEU A 332 9.30 24.71 -0.03
N GLY A 333 10.06 25.57 0.66
CA GLY A 333 10.65 25.27 1.96
C GLY A 333 11.87 26.13 2.31
N ASN A 334 12.47 25.87 3.48
CA ASN A 334 13.74 26.49 3.87
C ASN A 334 14.90 25.87 3.08
N VAL A 335 15.67 26.71 2.42
CA VAL A 335 16.85 26.31 1.62
C VAL A 335 18.12 26.74 2.35
N SER A 336 19.04 25.80 2.58
CA SER A 336 20.40 26.11 3.04
C SER A 336 21.42 25.57 2.04
N GLY A 337 22.22 26.44 1.43
CA GLY A 337 23.29 26.07 0.50
C GLY A 337 23.75 27.20 -0.43
N THR A 338 24.83 26.97 -1.17
CA THR A 338 25.35 27.86 -2.21
C THR A 338 24.79 27.43 -3.58
N ALA A 339 23.83 28.19 -4.12
CA ALA A 339 23.32 27.94 -5.47
C ALA A 339 24.25 28.58 -6.52
N LYS A 340 24.70 27.79 -7.49
CA LYS A 340 25.18 28.30 -8.78
C LYS A 340 24.13 27.92 -9.82
N ASP A 341 23.64 28.91 -10.55
CA ASP A 341 22.62 28.87 -11.60
C ASP A 341 21.13 28.87 -11.16
N ALA A 342 20.31 29.42 -12.06
CA ALA A 342 19.03 30.06 -11.76
C ALA A 342 17.92 29.12 -11.26
N ASN A 343 17.62 29.19 -9.96
CA ASN A 343 16.38 28.69 -9.38
C ASN A 343 15.38 29.84 -9.23
N LYS A 344 14.14 29.67 -9.70
CA LYS A 344 13.04 30.61 -9.40
C LYS A 344 12.52 30.30 -8.00
N ILE A 345 13.04 31.02 -7.00
CA ILE A 345 12.59 30.91 -5.59
C ILE A 345 11.36 31.79 -5.41
N MET A 346 10.21 31.21 -5.07
CA MET A 346 9.03 31.97 -4.60
C MET A 346 8.80 31.69 -3.12
N GLY A 347 9.25 32.60 -2.25
CA GLY A 347 9.09 32.52 -0.79
C GLY A 347 9.82 33.66 -0.06
N SER A 348 9.48 33.91 1.20
CA SER A 348 10.18 34.90 2.03
C SER A 348 11.57 34.40 2.40
N VAL A 349 12.63 35.08 1.94
CA VAL A 349 14.02 34.72 2.26
C VAL A 349 14.51 35.54 3.44
N THR A 350 15.01 34.89 4.49
CA THR A 350 15.76 35.55 5.57
C THR A 350 17.25 35.25 5.40
N TYR A 351 18.04 36.26 5.01
CA TYR A 351 19.49 36.12 4.90
C TYR A 351 20.14 36.29 6.28
N ASN A 352 20.69 35.22 6.85
CA ASN A 352 21.62 35.32 7.98
C ASN A 352 23.05 35.23 7.46
N GLY A 353 23.70 36.40 7.35
CA GLY A 353 25.16 36.52 7.23
C GLY A 353 25.76 36.25 5.85
N ILE A 354 25.80 37.29 5.00
CA ILE A 354 26.92 37.75 4.14
C ILE A 354 26.32 38.81 3.19
N ARG A 355 26.86 40.03 3.22
CA ARG A 355 26.45 41.13 2.33
C ARG A 355 26.87 40.82 0.89
N PRO A 356 25.98 40.90 -0.12
CA PRO A 356 26.40 40.89 -1.51
C PRO A 356 27.21 42.16 -1.82
N GLY A 357 28.43 42.00 -2.32
CA GLY A 357 29.24 43.12 -2.81
C GLY A 357 28.58 43.75 -4.04
N VAL A 358 28.51 45.10 -4.04
CA VAL A 358 28.03 45.88 -5.18
C VAL A 358 29.10 45.85 -6.27
N PRO A 359 28.78 45.54 -7.54
CA PRO A 359 29.76 45.57 -8.63
C PRO A 359 29.99 47.02 -9.09
N GLY A 360 31.24 47.48 -8.99
CA GLY A 360 31.73 48.66 -9.70
C GLY A 360 32.39 49.70 -8.82
N GLU A 361 33.68 49.51 -8.51
CA GLU A 361 34.68 50.59 -8.51
C GLU A 361 36.10 49.98 -8.57
N PRO A 362 37.07 50.64 -9.22
CA PRO A 362 38.38 50.06 -9.52
C PRO A 362 39.32 50.09 -8.31
N ILE A 363 40.21 49.10 -8.29
CA ILE A 363 41.28 48.94 -7.32
C ILE A 363 42.32 50.06 -7.51
N ILE A 364 42.55 50.85 -6.45
CA ILE A 364 43.87 51.39 -6.08
C ILE A 364 44.06 51.18 -4.59
#